data_AF-A0AAV4MG77-F1
#
_entry.id   AF-A0AAV4MG77-F1
#
_cell.length_a   1.000
_cell.length_b   1.000
_cell.length_c   1.000
_cell.angle_alpha   90.00
_cell.angle_beta   90.00
_cell.angle_gamma   90.00
#
_symmetry.space_group_name_H-M   'P 1'
#
loop_
_entity.id
_entity.type
_entity.pdbx_description
1 polymer ?
#
loop_
_entity_poly.entity_id
_entity_poly.type
_entity_poly.pdbx_seq_one_letter_code
_entity_poly.pdbx_strand_id
1 'polypeptide(L)'
;MAPHGTSTWRRPYTSIYNDNYRYGTGLYSDTLTDIEKRYANSLSKTQLRSDRPDLTFSTFAGSTLTSSPTPGGDGSGSKRESFARQTSRTAAEDRFESRLGSASYELDDEVQNVINRRNKLKAAMADSMREEGRRTEESLFSREDRRPKSVNLYDDAAFFSLPKTTKESSSDFDLDTVLTTKRKIREGHTTTSNGPSSHHWREKSRALQNQVESLESNITGASSKLQSELSNLKSKYQSEVSDLSSTVDNTSQQVGDLQRLCKRQVNQIMDLQSAYEDAQRNIQDTLLEVDLWQNKCKSLKKEMDRLKQEVELAVQKSSKA
;
A
#
# COMPACT_ATOMS: atom_id res chain seq x y z
N MET A 1 -2.40 -25.78 -66.00
CA MET A 1 -2.32 -24.42 -65.46
C MET A 1 -3.70 -24.06 -64.88
N ALA A 2 -3.80 -23.91 -63.57
CA ALA A 2 -5.00 -23.49 -62.86
C ALA A 2 -4.64 -22.23 -62.03
N PRO A 3 -5.54 -21.23 -61.91
CA PRO A 3 -5.16 -19.91 -61.42
C PRO A 3 -5.07 -19.90 -59.89
N HIS A 4 -4.01 -19.26 -59.38
CA HIS A 4 -3.80 -18.97 -57.97
C HIS A 4 -4.85 -17.96 -57.46
N GLY A 5 -5.83 -18.46 -56.69
CA GLY A 5 -6.72 -17.62 -55.91
C GLY A 5 -6.03 -17.15 -54.63
N THR A 6 -5.60 -15.90 -54.59
CA THR A 6 -5.20 -15.21 -53.36
C THR A 6 -6.44 -15.02 -52.48
N SER A 7 -6.58 -15.85 -51.44
CA SER A 7 -7.62 -15.71 -50.42
C SER A 7 -7.43 -14.41 -49.66
N THR A 8 -8.06 -13.35 -50.16
CA THR A 8 -8.13 -12.06 -49.48
C THR A 8 -9.27 -12.18 -48.47
N TRP A 9 -8.93 -12.46 -47.21
CA TRP A 9 -9.86 -12.36 -46.10
C TRP A 9 -10.41 -10.93 -46.03
N ARG A 10 -11.56 -10.68 -46.68
CA ARG A 10 -12.28 -9.42 -46.54
C ARG A 10 -12.97 -9.46 -45.18
N ARG A 11 -12.44 -8.67 -44.24
CA ARG A 11 -13.10 -8.41 -42.95
C ARG A 11 -14.51 -7.88 -43.24
N PRO A 12 -15.58 -8.46 -42.67
CA PRO A 12 -16.92 -7.95 -42.88
C PRO A 12 -17.00 -6.53 -42.33
N TYR A 13 -17.39 -5.58 -43.19
CA TYR A 13 -17.70 -4.20 -42.82
C TYR A 13 -18.94 -4.23 -41.91
N THR A 14 -18.72 -4.41 -40.62
CA THR A 14 -19.75 -4.15 -39.61
C THR A 14 -19.48 -2.75 -39.07
N SER A 15 -20.44 -1.84 -39.24
CA SER A 15 -20.38 -0.45 -38.76
C SER A 15 -20.07 -0.34 -37.26
N ILE A 16 -20.31 -1.41 -36.52
CA ILE A 16 -20.05 -1.57 -35.08
C ILE A 16 -18.57 -1.33 -34.72
N TYR A 17 -17.60 -1.74 -35.56
CA TYR A 17 -16.18 -1.54 -35.25
C TYR A 17 -15.68 -0.13 -35.56
N ASN A 18 -16.28 0.56 -36.54
CA ASN A 18 -15.93 1.96 -36.82
C ASN A 18 -16.49 2.90 -35.75
N ASP A 19 -17.68 2.61 -35.24
CA ASP A 19 -18.23 3.33 -34.10
C ASP A 19 -17.39 3.09 -32.84
N ASN A 20 -16.96 1.86 -32.56
CA ASN A 20 -16.09 1.58 -31.42
C ASN A 20 -14.72 2.28 -31.49
N TYR A 21 -14.14 2.48 -32.67
CA TYR A 21 -12.90 3.25 -32.81
C TYR A 21 -13.13 4.74 -32.48
N ARG A 22 -14.30 5.27 -32.85
CA ARG A 22 -14.68 6.66 -32.59
C ARG A 22 -15.06 6.90 -31.12
N TYR A 23 -15.80 5.98 -30.51
CA TYR A 23 -16.17 6.03 -29.08
C TYR A 23 -14.99 5.73 -28.15
N GLY A 24 -14.13 4.77 -28.51
CA GLY A 24 -12.96 4.40 -27.71
C GLY A 24 -11.91 5.50 -27.64
N THR A 25 -11.70 6.25 -28.73
CA THR A 25 -10.71 7.33 -28.74
C THR A 25 -11.23 8.57 -28.00
N GLY A 26 -12.52 8.91 -28.13
CA GLY A 26 -13.11 10.08 -27.46
C GLY A 26 -13.24 9.94 -25.94
N LEU A 27 -13.62 8.75 -25.44
CA LEU A 27 -13.86 8.54 -24.00
C LEU A 27 -12.59 8.60 -23.16
N TYR A 28 -11.45 8.16 -23.70
CA TYR A 28 -10.20 8.10 -22.96
C TYR A 28 -9.17 9.16 -23.38
N SER A 29 -9.40 9.92 -24.46
CA SER A 29 -8.48 10.95 -24.95
C SER A 29 -8.12 11.97 -23.86
N ASP A 30 -9.10 12.51 -23.15
CA ASP A 30 -8.86 13.51 -22.12
C ASP A 30 -8.14 12.91 -20.91
N THR A 31 -8.50 11.68 -20.52
CA THR A 31 -7.82 10.97 -19.42
C THR A 31 -6.39 10.58 -19.78
N LEU A 32 -6.12 10.16 -21.03
CA LEU A 32 -4.79 9.86 -21.52
C LEU A 32 -3.94 11.13 -21.56
N THR A 33 -4.51 12.23 -22.03
CA THR A 33 -3.82 13.54 -22.04
C THR A 33 -3.48 14.02 -20.62
N ASP A 34 -4.36 13.82 -19.64
CA ASP A 34 -4.07 14.18 -18.24
C ASP A 34 -3.01 13.25 -17.62
N ILE A 35 -3.05 11.95 -17.92
CA ILE A 35 -2.03 10.99 -17.47
C ILE A 35 -0.66 11.34 -18.07
N GLU A 36 -0.59 11.60 -19.38
CA GLU A 36 0.65 12.01 -20.06
C GLU A 36 1.21 13.32 -19.49
N LYS A 37 0.33 14.31 -19.22
CA LYS A 37 0.73 15.57 -18.61
C LYS A 37 1.27 15.40 -17.19
N ARG A 38 0.64 14.55 -16.37
CA ARG A 38 1.12 14.23 -15.01
C ARG A 38 2.43 13.45 -15.05
N TYR A 39 2.58 12.52 -15.98
CA TYR A 39 3.79 11.73 -16.17
C TYR A 39 4.96 12.63 -16.60
N ALA A 40 4.75 13.51 -17.59
CA ALA A 40 5.76 14.47 -18.03
C ALA A 40 6.18 15.44 -16.90
N ASN A 41 5.22 15.92 -16.10
CA ASN A 41 5.49 16.75 -14.92
C ASN A 41 6.22 15.99 -13.80
N SER A 42 5.99 14.69 -13.67
CA SER A 42 6.69 13.85 -12.70
C SER A 42 8.12 13.61 -13.14
N LEU A 43 8.32 13.31 -14.43
CA LEU A 43 9.64 13.14 -15.05
C LEU A 43 10.49 14.41 -14.97
N SER A 44 9.90 15.59 -15.18
CA SER A 44 10.62 16.87 -15.08
C SER A 44 11.00 17.23 -13.64
N LYS A 45 10.18 16.80 -12.65
CA LYS A 45 10.50 16.96 -11.21
C LYS A 45 11.53 15.94 -10.73
N THR A 46 11.57 14.75 -11.30
CA THR A 46 12.64 13.77 -11.06
C THR A 46 13.87 14.09 -11.91
N GLN A 47 14.37 15.32 -11.81
CA GLN A 47 15.70 15.63 -12.31
C GLN A 47 16.68 15.02 -11.31
N LEU A 48 17.11 13.79 -11.60
CA LEU A 48 18.20 13.13 -10.88
C LEU A 48 19.39 14.10 -10.86
N ARG A 49 19.69 14.63 -9.69
CA ARG A 49 20.87 15.46 -9.48
C ARG A 49 22.09 14.59 -9.78
N SER A 50 22.76 14.89 -10.89
CA SER A 50 24.02 14.28 -11.33
C SER A 50 25.16 14.42 -10.32
N ASP A 51 24.96 15.27 -9.30
CA ASP A 51 26.03 15.71 -8.40
C ASP A 51 26.06 14.90 -7.09
N ARG A 52 25.32 13.77 -7.01
CA ARG A 52 25.46 12.79 -5.92
C ARG A 52 26.34 11.63 -6.38
N PRO A 53 27.61 11.56 -5.94
CA PRO A 53 28.51 10.44 -6.29
C PRO A 53 28.10 9.10 -5.66
N ASP A 54 27.12 9.08 -4.75
CA ASP A 54 26.64 7.88 -4.04
C ASP A 54 25.56 7.07 -4.79
N LEU A 55 25.13 7.51 -5.97
CA LEU A 55 24.15 6.80 -6.80
C LEU A 55 24.77 6.39 -8.13
N THR A 56 25.92 5.70 -8.07
CA THR A 56 26.44 4.95 -9.22
C THR A 56 25.52 3.76 -9.51
N PHE A 57 24.43 4.02 -10.23
CA PHE A 57 23.76 2.97 -10.98
C PHE A 57 24.74 2.51 -12.07
N SER A 58 25.35 1.36 -11.86
CA SER A 58 26.00 0.60 -12.93
C SER A 58 24.91 0.20 -13.91
N THR A 59 24.74 0.99 -14.96
CA THR A 59 23.87 0.67 -16.08
C THR A 59 24.41 -0.59 -16.76
N PHE A 60 23.62 -1.66 -16.75
CA PHE A 60 23.90 -3.00 -17.28
C PHE A 60 24.16 -3.05 -18.81
N ALA A 61 24.37 -1.91 -19.48
CA ALA A 61 24.44 -1.82 -20.94
C ALA A 61 25.87 -1.95 -21.51
N GLY A 62 26.86 -2.36 -20.72
CA GLY A 62 28.24 -2.43 -21.19
C GLY A 62 29.07 -3.48 -20.47
N SER A 63 28.82 -4.76 -20.75
CA SER A 63 29.82 -5.80 -20.46
C SER A 63 29.96 -6.76 -21.63
N THR A 64 30.95 -6.47 -22.46
CA THR A 64 31.56 -7.39 -23.43
C THR A 64 32.42 -8.41 -22.69
N LEU A 65 31.99 -9.68 -22.65
CA LEU A 65 32.81 -10.86 -22.33
C LEU A 65 32.28 -12.00 -23.23
N THR A 66 32.76 -12.18 -24.46
CA THR A 66 33.92 -13.00 -24.88
C THR A 66 34.11 -14.33 -24.13
N SER A 67 33.95 -15.42 -24.91
CA SER A 67 34.60 -16.74 -24.85
C SER A 67 34.31 -17.75 -23.73
N SER A 68 33.68 -18.85 -24.17
CA SER A 68 33.69 -20.26 -23.73
C SER A 68 34.93 -20.76 -22.97
N PRO A 69 34.84 -21.87 -22.21
CA PRO A 69 34.95 -23.20 -22.84
C PRO A 69 33.96 -24.28 -22.33
N THR A 70 33.71 -25.24 -23.22
CA THR A 70 33.08 -26.56 -23.03
C THR A 70 33.82 -27.48 -22.06
N PRO A 71 33.11 -28.46 -21.48
CA PRO A 71 33.50 -29.88 -21.59
C PRO A 71 32.27 -30.75 -22.00
N GLY A 72 32.27 -31.70 -22.94
CA GLY A 72 33.09 -32.92 -23.06
C GLY A 72 32.86 -33.83 -21.85
N GLY A 73 32.28 -35.03 -21.86
CA GLY A 73 31.75 -35.97 -22.84
C GLY A 73 31.33 -37.27 -22.10
N ASP A 74 30.81 -38.24 -22.85
CA ASP A 74 30.70 -39.69 -22.57
C ASP A 74 29.51 -40.34 -21.82
N GLY A 75 29.06 -41.45 -22.43
CA GLY A 75 28.32 -42.57 -21.83
C GLY A 75 26.93 -42.83 -22.43
N SER A 76 26.80 -43.37 -23.64
CA SER A 76 26.58 -44.80 -23.97
C SER A 76 25.43 -45.50 -23.21
N GLY A 77 24.49 -46.14 -23.92
CA GLY A 77 23.50 -47.02 -23.28
C GLY A 77 22.22 -47.29 -24.07
N SER A 78 22.33 -48.15 -25.08
CA SER A 78 21.22 -48.77 -25.83
C SER A 78 20.21 -49.49 -24.91
N LYS A 79 18.90 -49.38 -25.18
CA LYS A 79 18.06 -50.55 -25.52
C LYS A 79 16.61 -50.17 -25.85
N ARG A 80 16.23 -50.69 -27.00
CA ARG A 80 14.90 -50.76 -27.61
C ARG A 80 14.34 -52.12 -27.24
N GLU A 81 13.15 -52.20 -26.65
CA GLU A 81 12.39 -53.45 -26.62
C GLU A 81 10.88 -53.17 -26.55
N SER A 82 10.21 -53.59 -27.60
CA SER A 82 8.78 -53.78 -27.73
C SER A 82 8.41 -55.19 -27.24
N PHE A 83 7.27 -55.38 -26.57
CA PHE A 83 6.25 -56.40 -26.94
C PHE A 83 5.03 -56.42 -26.00
N ALA A 84 3.88 -56.69 -26.64
CA ALA A 84 2.73 -57.49 -26.18
C ALA A 84 1.77 -56.97 -25.08
N ARG A 85 0.70 -56.35 -25.58
CA ARG A 85 -0.73 -56.67 -25.37
C ARG A 85 -1.04 -57.94 -24.53
N GLN A 86 -1.80 -57.78 -23.44
CA GLN A 86 -2.74 -58.80 -22.96
C GLN A 86 -3.97 -58.18 -22.29
N THR A 87 -5.11 -58.73 -22.68
CA THR A 87 -6.48 -58.45 -22.25
C THR A 87 -6.84 -59.27 -21.00
N SER A 88 -7.60 -58.72 -20.05
CA SER A 88 -8.80 -59.36 -19.49
C SER A 88 -9.46 -58.48 -18.42
N ARG A 89 -10.80 -58.48 -18.45
CA ARG A 89 -11.74 -57.85 -17.52
C ARG A 89 -12.07 -58.82 -16.38
N THR A 90 -12.35 -58.33 -15.17
CA THR A 90 -13.61 -58.47 -14.37
C THR A 90 -13.36 -58.26 -12.86
N ALA A 91 -14.38 -57.74 -12.17
CA ALA A 91 -14.50 -57.37 -10.73
C ALA A 91 -13.73 -56.10 -10.32
N ALA A 92 -14.29 -54.87 -10.28
CA ALA A 92 -15.56 -54.36 -9.74
C ALA A 92 -15.75 -54.64 -8.23
N GLU A 93 -15.77 -53.52 -7.48
CA GLU A 93 -16.26 -53.33 -6.10
C GLU A 93 -15.32 -53.76 -4.96
N ASP A 94 -14.46 -52.82 -4.53
CA ASP A 94 -14.02 -52.57 -3.12
C ASP A 94 -12.68 -51.80 -2.96
N ARG A 95 -12.20 -51.05 -3.97
CA ARG A 95 -10.87 -50.41 -3.86
C ARG A 95 -10.73 -48.96 -4.35
N PHE A 96 -11.78 -48.15 -4.24
CA PHE A 96 -11.73 -46.75 -4.69
C PHE A 96 -11.79 -45.67 -3.59
N GLU A 97 -11.66 -46.03 -2.31
CA GLU A 97 -11.48 -45.04 -1.23
C GLU A 97 -10.03 -44.83 -0.77
N SER A 98 -9.03 -45.47 -1.41
CA SER A 98 -7.61 -45.31 -1.02
C SER A 98 -6.70 -44.73 -2.11
N ARG A 99 -7.24 -44.02 -3.11
CA ARG A 99 -6.44 -43.42 -4.20
C ARG A 99 -6.57 -41.90 -4.36
N LEU A 100 -7.07 -41.20 -3.33
CA LEU A 100 -7.01 -39.74 -3.22
C LEU A 100 -6.14 -39.25 -2.05
N GLY A 101 -5.35 -40.13 -1.44
CA GLY A 101 -4.28 -39.77 -0.52
C GLY A 101 -2.93 -39.86 -1.20
N SER A 102 -2.18 -38.77 -1.22
CA SER A 102 -0.77 -38.69 -1.65
C SER A 102 -0.52 -38.38 -3.14
N ALA A 103 -1.05 -37.25 -3.62
CA ALA A 103 -0.27 -36.40 -4.50
C ALA A 103 0.54 -35.44 -3.62
N SER A 104 1.58 -35.97 -2.98
CA SER A 104 2.58 -35.19 -2.24
C SER A 104 3.41 -34.42 -3.26
N TYR A 105 2.94 -33.25 -3.68
CA TYR A 105 3.89 -32.20 -4.03
C TYR A 105 4.60 -31.86 -2.73
N GLU A 106 5.81 -32.39 -2.55
CA GLU A 106 6.74 -31.88 -1.55
C GLU A 106 6.92 -30.40 -1.86
N LEU A 107 6.19 -29.56 -1.11
CA LEU A 107 6.48 -28.14 -1.05
C LEU A 107 7.88 -28.03 -0.46
N ASP A 108 8.77 -27.32 -1.15
CA ASP A 108 10.09 -26.99 -0.62
C ASP A 108 9.97 -26.57 0.86
N ASP A 109 10.85 -27.11 1.72
CA ASP A 109 10.84 -26.85 3.16
C ASP A 109 10.75 -25.35 3.49
N GLU A 110 11.28 -24.51 2.60
CA GLU A 110 11.21 -23.06 2.68
C GLU A 110 9.77 -22.52 2.53
N VAL A 111 8.99 -23.02 1.58
CA VAL A 111 7.59 -22.63 1.38
C VAL A 111 6.74 -23.07 2.56
N GLN A 112 6.96 -24.28 3.06
CA GLN A 112 6.25 -24.79 4.23
C GLN A 112 6.57 -23.97 5.49
N ASN A 113 7.82 -23.53 5.65
CA ASN A 113 8.22 -22.63 6.73
C ASN A 113 7.59 -21.23 6.62
N VAL A 114 7.45 -20.68 5.41
CA VAL A 114 6.75 -19.40 5.18
C VAL A 114 5.27 -19.51 5.51
N ILE A 115 4.61 -20.60 5.11
CA ILE A 115 3.20 -20.88 5.44
C ILE A 115 3.03 -21.00 6.96
N ASN A 116 3.92 -21.74 7.63
CA ASN A 116 3.90 -21.90 9.08
C ASN A 116 4.13 -20.58 9.83
N ARG A 117 5.08 -19.74 9.38
CA ARG A 117 5.29 -18.39 9.94
C ARG A 117 4.06 -17.51 9.78
N ARG A 118 3.44 -17.52 8.60
CA ARG A 118 2.22 -16.74 8.33
C ARG A 118 1.06 -17.16 9.21
N ASN A 119 0.86 -18.48 9.38
CA ASN A 119 -0.20 -19.00 10.23
C ASN A 119 0.04 -18.69 11.71
N LYS A 120 1.30 -18.78 12.17
CA LYS A 120 1.67 -18.39 13.53
C LYS A 120 1.43 -16.90 13.80
N LEU A 121 1.75 -16.03 12.83
CA LEU A 121 1.49 -14.59 12.95
C LEU A 121 -0.01 -14.29 12.99
N LYS A 122 -0.81 -14.98 12.16
CA LYS A 122 -2.28 -14.84 12.18
C LYS A 122 -2.89 -15.27 13.52
N ALA A 123 -2.41 -16.38 14.09
CA ALA A 123 -2.87 -16.83 15.40
C ALA A 123 -2.53 -15.80 16.50
N ALA A 124 -1.29 -15.28 16.51
CA ALA A 124 -0.89 -14.25 17.47
C ALA A 124 -1.70 -12.95 17.34
N MET A 125 -2.05 -12.55 16.12
CA MET A 125 -2.88 -11.36 15.89
C MET A 125 -4.34 -11.58 16.35
N ALA A 126 -4.88 -12.78 16.14
CA ALA A 126 -6.21 -13.13 16.63
C ALA A 126 -6.28 -13.15 18.17
N ASP A 127 -5.24 -13.68 18.82
CA ASP A 127 -5.13 -13.67 20.29
C ASP A 127 -4.97 -12.24 20.84
N SER A 128 -4.18 -11.39 20.17
CA SER A 128 -4.03 -9.98 20.55
C SER A 128 -5.37 -9.23 20.47
N MET A 129 -6.16 -9.45 19.41
CA MET A 129 -7.49 -8.85 19.26
C MET A 129 -8.46 -9.33 20.35
N ARG A 130 -8.36 -10.60 20.74
CA ARG A 130 -9.21 -11.16 21.81
C ARG A 130 -8.85 -10.62 23.18
N GLU A 131 -7.56 -10.42 23.45
CA GLU A 131 -7.07 -9.82 24.69
C GLU A 131 -7.41 -8.32 24.78
N GLU A 132 -7.35 -7.58 23.67
CA GLU A 132 -7.79 -6.19 23.59
C GLU A 132 -9.31 -6.04 23.79
N GLY A 133 -10.09 -7.00 23.29
CA GLY A 133 -11.52 -7.12 23.59
C GLY A 133 -11.80 -7.35 25.08
N ARG A 134 -11.03 -8.21 25.76
CA ARG A 134 -11.17 -8.41 27.22
C ARG A 134 -10.85 -7.16 28.02
N ARG A 135 -9.81 -6.41 27.65
CA ARG A 135 -9.42 -5.17 28.35
C ARG A 135 -10.45 -4.06 28.21
N THR A 136 -11.13 -4.00 27.08
CA THR A 136 -12.21 -3.01 26.86
C THR A 136 -13.46 -3.34 27.67
N GLU A 137 -13.81 -4.63 27.82
CA GLU A 137 -14.91 -5.03 28.70
C GLU A 137 -14.61 -4.86 30.20
N GLU A 138 -13.39 -5.14 30.67
CA GLU A 138 -12.99 -4.89 32.06
C GLU A 138 -12.91 -3.38 32.40
N SER A 139 -12.60 -2.54 31.40
CA SER A 139 -12.64 -1.07 31.53
C SER A 139 -14.07 -0.52 31.66
N LEU A 140 -15.04 -1.14 30.97
CA LEU A 140 -16.45 -0.73 31.02
C LEU A 140 -17.10 -1.09 32.36
N PHE A 141 -16.79 -2.26 32.95
CA PHE A 141 -17.37 -2.66 34.24
C PHE A 141 -16.80 -1.93 35.46
N SER A 142 -15.69 -1.19 35.33
CA SER A 142 -15.11 -0.39 36.43
C SER A 142 -15.64 1.05 36.51
N ARG A 143 -16.61 1.45 35.67
CA ARG A 143 -17.02 2.86 35.53
C ARG A 143 -18.47 3.19 35.91
N GLU A 144 -19.22 2.24 36.45
CA GLU A 144 -20.66 2.41 36.70
C GLU A 144 -21.05 3.20 37.97
N ASP A 145 -20.11 3.87 38.67
CA ASP A 145 -20.45 4.55 39.95
C ASP A 145 -19.91 5.99 40.11
N ARG A 146 -19.74 6.73 39.02
CA ARG A 146 -19.47 8.17 39.11
C ARG A 146 -20.42 9.01 38.26
N ARG A 147 -21.33 9.68 38.97
CA ARG A 147 -22.20 10.78 38.51
C ARG A 147 -21.47 11.73 37.53
N PRO A 148 -22.16 12.25 36.50
CA PRO A 148 -21.56 13.16 35.55
C PRO A 148 -21.32 14.53 36.22
N LYS A 149 -20.05 14.90 36.42
CA LYS A 149 -19.67 16.31 36.59
C LYS A 149 -19.55 16.92 35.19
N SER A 150 -20.26 18.03 35.01
CA SER A 150 -20.21 18.91 33.84
C SER A 150 -18.77 19.15 33.38
N VAL A 151 -18.51 18.82 32.12
CA VAL A 151 -17.24 19.05 31.44
C VAL A 151 -17.11 20.56 31.19
N ASN A 152 -16.28 21.23 32.00
CA ASN A 152 -15.77 22.56 31.69
C ASN A 152 -14.69 22.43 30.62
N LEU A 153 -14.96 23.00 29.45
CA LEU A 153 -14.16 22.92 28.22
C LEU A 153 -13.09 24.03 28.17
N TYR A 154 -12.36 24.25 29.26
CA TYR A 154 -11.24 25.19 29.33
C TYR A 154 -10.27 24.74 30.44
N ASP A 155 -9.33 23.86 30.13
CA ASP A 155 -8.17 23.66 31.01
C ASP A 155 -6.90 23.11 30.31
N ASP A 156 -6.69 23.44 29.04
CA ASP A 156 -5.45 23.12 28.30
C ASP A 156 -4.43 24.27 28.30
N ALA A 157 -4.46 25.12 29.33
CA ALA A 157 -3.44 26.16 29.53
C ALA A 157 -2.27 25.72 30.44
N ALA A 158 -2.18 24.45 30.82
CA ALA A 158 -1.17 23.99 31.80
C ALA A 158 0.26 23.85 31.23
N PHE A 159 0.46 23.92 29.90
CA PHE A 159 1.79 23.70 29.29
C PHE A 159 2.77 24.90 29.41
N PHE A 160 2.32 26.07 29.86
CA PHE A 160 3.18 27.25 30.11
C PHE A 160 3.47 27.53 31.60
N SER A 161 3.30 26.55 32.48
CA SER A 161 3.71 26.72 33.88
C SER A 161 5.23 26.53 34.04
N LEU A 162 5.95 27.63 33.81
CA LEU A 162 7.34 27.81 34.25
C LEU A 162 7.53 27.41 35.72
N PRO A 163 8.71 26.88 36.11
CA PRO A 163 9.02 26.55 37.50
C PRO A 163 8.94 27.81 38.39
N LYS A 164 7.99 27.81 39.34
CA LYS A 164 7.95 28.80 40.43
C LYS A 164 8.93 28.37 41.53
N THR A 165 10.17 28.86 41.47
CA THR A 165 11.10 28.98 42.60
C THR A 165 12.03 30.13 42.25
N THR A 166 12.11 31.25 42.96
CA THR A 166 12.49 31.39 44.36
C THR A 166 12.04 32.74 44.91
N LYS A 167 11.41 32.72 46.09
CA LYS A 167 11.46 33.73 47.17
C LYS A 167 11.75 35.17 46.73
N GLU A 168 10.68 35.95 46.62
CA GLU A 168 10.74 37.39 46.80
C GLU A 168 11.24 37.69 48.21
N SER A 169 12.50 38.10 48.28
CA SER A 169 13.05 38.88 49.38
C SER A 169 12.45 40.28 49.27
N SER A 170 11.28 40.48 49.86
CA SER A 170 10.78 41.81 50.22
C SER A 170 11.76 42.41 51.22
N SER A 171 12.71 43.18 50.71
CA SER A 171 13.35 44.25 51.47
C SER A 171 12.73 45.54 50.98
N ASP A 172 11.62 45.93 51.62
CA ASP A 172 11.21 47.33 51.68
C ASP A 172 12.34 48.09 52.37
N PHE A 173 13.33 48.53 51.59
CA PHE A 173 14.35 49.46 52.02
C PHE A 173 13.76 50.86 51.83
N ASP A 174 13.12 51.30 52.90
CA ASP A 174 12.52 52.62 53.10
C ASP A 174 13.57 53.72 52.88
N LEU A 175 13.65 54.26 51.66
CA LEU A 175 14.68 55.22 51.26
C LEU A 175 14.34 56.67 51.65
N ASP A 176 13.21 56.92 52.32
CA ASP A 176 12.76 58.25 52.73
C ASP A 176 13.14 58.63 54.18
N THR A 177 13.75 57.71 54.95
CA THR A 177 14.02 57.92 56.38
C THR A 177 15.47 58.35 56.69
N VAL A 178 16.28 58.72 55.68
CA VAL A 178 17.71 59.13 55.86
C VAL A 178 18.01 60.56 55.38
N LEU A 179 17.00 61.40 55.15
CA LEU A 179 17.20 62.82 54.74
C LEU A 179 16.96 63.87 55.84
N THR A 180 16.97 63.48 57.12
CA THR A 180 16.87 64.46 58.23
C THR A 180 18.01 64.34 59.24
N THR A 181 19.25 64.12 58.77
CA THR A 181 20.43 64.49 59.57
C THR A 181 21.01 65.79 59.03
N LYS A 182 20.59 66.92 59.65
CA LYS A 182 21.23 68.23 59.52
C LYS A 182 22.73 68.10 59.83
N ARG A 183 23.55 67.87 58.81
CA ARG A 183 25.00 68.05 58.90
C ARG A 183 25.28 69.52 58.55
N LYS A 184 25.46 70.33 59.60
CA LYS A 184 26.00 71.70 59.51
C LYS A 184 27.43 71.60 58.96
N ILE A 185 27.57 71.66 57.64
CA ILE A 185 28.89 71.77 57.00
C ILE A 185 29.25 73.25 56.95
N ARG A 186 30.15 73.55 57.87
CA ARG A 186 31.05 74.69 57.95
C ARG A 186 31.57 75.10 56.57
N GLU A 187 31.41 76.38 56.24
CA GLU A 187 32.13 77.06 55.16
C GLU A 187 33.63 76.79 55.28
N GLY A 188 34.19 76.16 54.26
CA GLY A 188 35.58 75.78 54.20
C GLY A 188 35.99 75.56 52.75
N HIS A 189 36.59 76.60 52.17
CA HIS A 189 37.65 76.54 51.17
C HIS A 189 37.51 75.47 50.06
N THR A 190 37.04 75.91 48.90
CA THR A 190 37.18 75.20 47.62
C THR A 190 38.65 75.18 47.18
N THR A 191 39.44 74.26 47.71
CA THR A 191 40.71 73.89 47.09
C THR A 191 40.41 72.96 45.92
N THR A 192 40.80 73.41 44.73
CA THR A 192 40.75 72.72 43.45
C THR A 192 41.37 71.32 43.54
N SER A 193 40.54 70.31 43.77
CA SER A 193 40.97 68.92 43.62
C SER A 193 41.11 68.61 42.14
N ASN A 194 42.21 67.98 41.73
CA ASN A 194 42.48 67.43 40.40
C ASN A 194 41.56 66.25 40.03
N GLY A 195 40.29 66.29 40.45
CA GLY A 195 39.26 65.31 40.12
C GLY A 195 38.53 65.69 38.82
N PRO A 196 37.97 64.72 38.08
CA PRO A 196 37.22 65.02 36.86
C PRO A 196 36.10 66.02 37.17
N SER A 197 36.06 67.11 36.40
CA SER A 197 35.07 68.19 36.54
C SER A 197 33.64 67.62 36.56
N SER A 198 32.75 68.21 37.34
CA SER A 198 31.31 67.88 37.38
C SER A 198 30.70 67.77 35.98
N HIS A 199 31.18 68.58 35.04
CA HIS A 199 30.80 68.52 33.63
C HIS A 199 31.14 67.17 32.96
N HIS A 200 32.32 66.62 33.20
CA HIS A 200 32.76 65.34 32.64
C HIS A 200 31.87 64.18 33.11
N TRP A 201 31.46 64.17 34.39
CA TRP A 201 30.56 63.14 34.91
C TRP A 201 29.15 63.25 34.33
N ARG A 202 28.64 64.47 34.13
CA ARG A 202 27.36 64.71 33.44
C ARG A 202 27.41 64.22 31.99
N GLU A 203 28.49 64.51 31.27
CA GLU A 203 28.64 64.06 29.89
C GLU A 203 28.76 62.53 29.80
N LYS A 204 29.55 61.90 30.69
CA LYS A 204 29.65 60.44 30.77
C LYS A 204 28.31 59.78 31.10
N SER A 205 27.55 60.36 32.02
CA SER A 205 26.19 59.89 32.34
C SER A 205 25.26 59.98 31.12
N ARG A 206 25.30 61.09 30.38
CA ARG A 206 24.52 61.27 29.15
C ARG A 206 24.94 60.27 28.07
N ALA A 207 26.24 60.06 27.88
CA ALA A 207 26.77 59.10 26.93
C ALA A 207 26.33 57.66 27.26
N LEU A 208 26.39 57.27 28.55
CA LEU A 208 25.89 55.97 28.99
C LEU A 208 24.38 55.85 28.79
N GLN A 209 23.62 56.91 29.07
CA GLN A 209 22.17 56.93 28.85
C GLN A 209 21.83 56.75 27.36
N ASN A 210 22.51 57.46 26.46
CA ASN A 210 22.34 57.28 25.02
C ASN A 210 22.70 55.86 24.56
N GLN A 211 23.72 55.23 25.17
CA GLN A 211 24.08 53.85 24.88
C GLN A 211 22.98 52.88 25.34
N VAL A 212 22.41 53.10 26.52
CA VAL A 212 21.27 52.30 27.02
C VAL A 212 20.08 52.44 26.08
N GLU A 213 19.69 53.66 25.73
CA GLU A 213 18.56 53.92 24.81
C GLU A 213 18.81 53.29 23.42
N SER A 214 20.05 53.35 22.91
CA SER A 214 20.42 52.69 21.66
C SER A 214 20.32 51.16 21.75
N LEU A 215 20.78 50.56 22.85
CA LEU A 215 20.68 49.12 23.09
C LEU A 215 19.22 48.69 23.26
N GLU A 216 18.40 49.45 24.00
CA GLU A 216 16.97 49.21 24.17
C GLU A 216 16.24 49.24 22.83
N SER A 217 16.53 50.24 21.99
CA SER A 217 15.98 50.34 20.63
C SER A 217 16.39 49.14 19.77
N ASN A 218 17.67 48.75 19.79
CA ASN A 218 18.17 47.61 19.04
C ASN A 218 17.55 46.28 19.51
N ILE A 219 17.44 46.06 20.82
CA ILE A 219 16.81 44.87 21.40
C ILE A 219 15.33 44.82 21.04
N THR A 220 14.62 45.94 21.14
CA THR A 220 13.20 46.02 20.78
C THR A 220 12.98 45.74 19.29
N GLY A 221 13.83 46.29 18.42
CA GLY A 221 13.81 46.03 16.98
C GLY A 221 14.09 44.55 16.64
N ALA A 222 15.13 43.98 17.25
CA ALA A 222 15.48 42.57 17.07
C ALA A 222 14.37 41.64 17.58
N SER A 223 13.81 41.93 18.76
CA SER A 223 12.67 41.18 19.33
C SER A 223 11.44 41.25 18.43
N SER A 224 11.10 42.43 17.91
CA SER A 224 9.97 42.62 17.00
C SER A 224 10.16 41.84 15.69
N LYS A 225 11.38 41.84 15.15
CA LYS A 225 11.72 41.06 13.95
C LYS A 225 11.55 39.55 14.20
N LEU A 226 12.11 39.04 15.30
CA LEU A 226 11.99 37.62 15.67
C LEU A 226 10.53 37.22 15.91
N GLN A 227 9.72 38.08 16.55
CA GLN A 227 8.29 37.84 16.72
C GLN A 227 7.55 37.75 15.38
N SER A 228 7.88 38.63 14.42
CA SER A 228 7.29 38.58 13.08
C SER A 228 7.68 37.31 12.32
N GLU A 229 8.96 36.90 12.39
CA GLU A 229 9.45 35.68 11.75
C GLU A 229 8.81 34.44 12.37
N LEU A 230 8.68 34.39 13.70
CA LEU A 230 8.00 33.32 14.41
C LEU A 230 6.52 33.22 14.00
N SER A 231 5.82 34.35 13.91
CA SER A 231 4.42 34.39 13.46
C SER A 231 4.26 33.88 12.03
N ASN A 232 5.14 34.30 11.12
CA ASN A 232 5.14 33.87 9.73
C ASN A 232 5.43 32.37 9.61
N LEU A 233 6.41 31.87 10.36
CA LEU A 233 6.79 30.47 10.36
C LEU A 233 5.67 29.60 10.93
N LYS A 234 5.03 30.06 12.02
CA LYS A 234 3.86 29.40 12.60
C LYS A 234 2.70 29.30 11.59
N SER A 235 2.39 30.39 10.89
CA SER A 235 1.34 30.40 9.86
C SER A 235 1.65 29.42 8.72
N LYS A 236 2.91 29.41 8.25
CA LYS A 236 3.37 28.50 7.20
C LYS A 236 3.25 27.04 7.60
N TYR A 237 3.72 26.67 8.79
CA TYR A 237 3.60 25.30 9.27
C TYR A 237 2.14 24.91 9.54
N GLN A 238 1.30 25.85 9.99
CA GLN A 238 -0.12 25.59 10.16
C GLN A 238 -0.81 25.27 8.82
N SER A 239 -0.46 25.98 7.74
CA SER A 239 -1.01 25.67 6.41
C SER A 239 -0.50 24.33 5.89
N GLU A 240 0.80 24.05 6.04
CA GLU A 240 1.41 22.78 5.61
C GLU A 240 0.80 21.58 6.35
N VAL A 241 0.58 21.69 7.65
CA VAL A 241 -0.12 20.66 8.44
C VAL A 241 -1.54 20.44 7.93
N SER A 242 -2.27 21.52 7.61
CA SER A 242 -3.63 21.44 7.06
C SER A 242 -3.67 20.74 5.69
N ASP A 243 -2.72 21.09 4.80
CA ASP A 243 -2.63 20.51 3.46
C ASP A 243 -2.24 19.02 3.51
N LEU A 244 -1.28 18.68 4.38
CA LEU A 244 -0.89 17.30 4.62
C LEU A 244 -2.03 16.49 5.23
N SER A 245 -2.77 17.03 6.20
CA SER A 245 -3.95 16.37 6.77
C SER A 245 -4.99 16.08 5.69
N SER A 246 -5.33 17.06 4.86
CA SER A 246 -6.26 16.87 3.74
C SER A 246 -5.77 15.81 2.75
N THR A 247 -4.46 15.76 2.47
CA THR A 247 -3.86 14.74 1.60
C THR A 247 -3.98 13.33 2.22
N VAL A 248 -3.73 13.20 3.52
CA VAL A 248 -3.89 11.94 4.26
C VAL A 248 -5.34 11.48 4.23
N ASP A 249 -6.30 12.37 4.47
CA ASP A 249 -7.73 12.03 4.45
C ASP A 249 -8.19 11.59 3.05
N ASN A 250 -7.78 12.30 2.00
CA ASN A 250 -8.08 11.96 0.62
C ASN A 250 -7.49 10.59 0.21
N THR A 251 -6.23 10.33 0.57
CA THR A 251 -5.56 9.05 0.26
C THR A 251 -6.17 7.90 1.06
N SER A 252 -6.53 8.13 2.32
CA SER A 252 -7.25 7.16 3.16
C SER A 252 -8.60 6.78 2.56
N GLN A 253 -9.36 7.76 2.08
CA GLN A 253 -10.63 7.54 1.39
C GLN A 253 -10.43 6.71 0.11
N GLN A 254 -9.44 7.05 -0.71
CA GLN A 254 -9.11 6.29 -1.93
C GLN A 254 -8.76 4.84 -1.63
N VAL A 255 -7.94 4.59 -0.59
CA VAL A 255 -7.62 3.24 -0.13
C VAL A 255 -8.88 2.49 0.29
N GLY A 256 -9.79 3.14 1.02
CA GLY A 256 -11.08 2.56 1.41
C GLY A 256 -11.92 2.13 0.20
N ASP A 257 -12.00 2.97 -0.84
CA ASP A 257 -12.75 2.67 -2.05
C ASP A 257 -12.12 1.54 -2.88
N LEU A 258 -10.80 1.53 -3.00
CA LEU A 258 -10.06 0.44 -3.65
C LEU A 258 -10.24 -0.89 -2.92
N GLN A 259 -10.20 -0.90 -1.59
CA GLN A 259 -10.47 -2.11 -0.80
C GLN A 259 -11.89 -2.65 -1.04
N ARG A 260 -12.89 -1.76 -1.10
CA ARG A 260 -14.28 -2.17 -1.43
C ARG A 260 -14.38 -2.74 -2.84
N LEU A 261 -13.67 -2.15 -3.81
CA LEU A 261 -13.62 -2.64 -5.19
C LEU A 261 -12.98 -4.03 -5.25
N CYS A 262 -11.82 -4.23 -4.62
CA CYS A 262 -11.17 -5.54 -4.56
C CYS A 262 -12.08 -6.60 -3.92
N LYS A 263 -12.79 -6.28 -2.83
CA LYS A 263 -13.76 -7.20 -2.23
C LYS A 263 -14.87 -7.61 -3.21
N ARG A 264 -15.42 -6.66 -3.97
CA ARG A 264 -16.42 -6.96 -5.01
C ARG A 264 -15.84 -7.87 -6.10
N GLN A 265 -14.62 -7.60 -6.56
CA GLN A 265 -13.96 -8.40 -7.59
C GLN A 265 -13.67 -9.83 -7.10
N VAL A 266 -13.24 -10.00 -5.86
CA VAL A 266 -13.03 -11.33 -5.25
C VAL A 266 -14.34 -12.12 -5.25
N ASN A 267 -15.46 -11.51 -4.82
CA ASN A 267 -16.76 -12.17 -4.83
C ASN A 267 -17.18 -12.57 -6.26
N GLN A 268 -17.01 -11.67 -7.24
CA GLN A 268 -17.31 -11.98 -8.64
C GLN A 268 -16.48 -13.16 -9.17
N ILE A 269 -15.20 -13.24 -8.81
CA ILE A 269 -14.35 -14.37 -9.20
C ILE A 269 -14.85 -15.67 -8.55
N MET A 270 -15.25 -15.64 -7.27
CA MET A 270 -15.81 -16.81 -6.59
C MET A 270 -17.12 -17.29 -7.26
N ASP A 271 -18.00 -16.37 -7.62
CA ASP A 271 -19.26 -16.69 -8.33
C ASP A 271 -18.97 -17.33 -9.70
N LEU A 272 -18.01 -16.77 -10.45
CA LEU A 272 -17.59 -17.32 -11.74
C LEU A 272 -16.93 -18.70 -11.61
N GLN A 273 -16.13 -18.92 -10.55
CA GLN A 273 -15.55 -20.22 -10.25
C GLN A 273 -16.63 -21.26 -9.97
N SER A 274 -17.63 -20.92 -9.15
CA SER A 274 -18.77 -21.80 -8.88
C SER A 274 -19.54 -22.14 -10.17
N ALA A 275 -19.86 -21.14 -10.99
CA ALA A 275 -20.56 -21.36 -12.26
C ALA A 275 -19.76 -22.23 -13.24
N TYR A 276 -18.43 -22.09 -13.25
CA TYR A 276 -17.54 -22.93 -14.05
C TYR A 276 -17.55 -24.38 -13.58
N GLU A 277 -17.46 -24.62 -12.27
CA GLU A 277 -17.52 -25.97 -11.69
C GLU A 277 -18.86 -26.66 -12.02
N ASP A 278 -19.98 -25.94 -11.91
CA ASP A 278 -21.30 -26.46 -12.26
C ASP A 278 -21.42 -26.77 -13.76
N ALA A 279 -20.92 -25.89 -14.64
CA ALA A 279 -20.86 -26.15 -16.07
C ALA A 279 -20.01 -27.38 -16.40
N GLN A 280 -18.88 -27.57 -15.71
CA GLN A 280 -18.03 -28.74 -15.87
C GLN A 280 -18.74 -30.04 -15.45
N ARG A 281 -19.49 -30.02 -14.33
CA ARG A 281 -20.34 -31.16 -13.92
C ARG A 281 -21.41 -31.47 -14.96
N ASN A 282 -22.12 -30.45 -15.44
CA ASN A 282 -23.16 -30.61 -16.47
C ASN A 282 -22.61 -31.21 -17.78
N ILE A 283 -21.42 -30.78 -18.20
CA ILE A 283 -20.74 -31.35 -19.38
C ILE A 283 -20.42 -32.83 -19.13
N GLN A 284 -19.90 -33.17 -17.95
CA GLN A 284 -19.58 -34.55 -17.60
C GLN A 284 -20.82 -35.44 -17.63
N ASP A 285 -21.94 -34.97 -17.09
CA ASP A 285 -23.22 -35.69 -17.09
C ASP A 285 -23.74 -35.90 -18.53
N THR A 286 -23.66 -34.85 -19.37
CA THR A 286 -24.05 -34.93 -20.78
C THR A 286 -23.19 -35.93 -21.55
N LEU A 287 -21.88 -35.99 -21.28
CA LEU A 287 -20.98 -36.96 -21.90
C LEU A 287 -21.36 -38.39 -21.52
N LEU A 288 -21.67 -38.65 -20.25
CA LEU A 288 -22.16 -39.96 -19.79
C LEU A 288 -23.48 -40.34 -20.47
N GLU A 289 -24.39 -39.38 -20.64
CA GLU A 289 -25.65 -39.59 -21.35
C GLU A 289 -25.42 -39.94 -22.83
N VAL A 290 -24.54 -39.20 -23.51
CA VAL A 290 -24.17 -39.47 -24.91
C VAL A 290 -23.56 -40.87 -25.07
N ASP A 291 -22.69 -41.30 -24.15
CA ASP A 291 -22.12 -42.65 -24.17
C ASP A 291 -23.19 -43.74 -24.01
N LEU A 292 -24.18 -43.51 -23.12
CA LEU A 292 -25.32 -44.40 -22.95
C LEU A 292 -26.13 -44.52 -24.25
N TRP A 293 -26.47 -43.40 -24.88
CA TRP A 293 -27.17 -43.38 -26.17
C TRP A 293 -26.36 -44.03 -27.29
N GLN A 294 -25.04 -43.80 -27.34
CA GLN A 294 -24.15 -44.42 -28.31
C GLN A 294 -24.15 -45.95 -28.16
N ASN A 295 -24.13 -46.45 -26.93
CA ASN A 295 -24.19 -47.88 -26.65
C ASN A 295 -25.55 -48.49 -27.03
N LYS A 296 -26.65 -47.77 -26.79
CA LYS A 296 -27.98 -48.17 -27.25
C LYS A 296 -28.06 -48.26 -28.78
N CYS A 297 -27.55 -47.26 -29.49
CA CYS A 297 -27.46 -47.28 -30.96
C CYS A 297 -26.62 -48.46 -31.48
N LYS A 298 -25.47 -48.76 -30.84
CA LYS A 298 -24.65 -49.94 -31.17
C LYS A 298 -25.43 -51.25 -30.97
N SER A 299 -26.23 -51.36 -29.91
CA SER A 299 -27.08 -52.54 -29.65
C SER A 299 -28.16 -52.72 -30.72
N LEU A 300 -28.92 -51.65 -30.99
CA LEU A 300 -29.97 -51.67 -32.02
C LEU A 300 -29.39 -51.97 -33.42
N LYS A 301 -28.18 -51.47 -33.73
CA LYS A 301 -27.49 -51.80 -34.98
C LYS A 301 -27.19 -53.30 -35.07
N LYS A 302 -26.69 -53.91 -34.00
CA LYS A 302 -26.44 -55.37 -33.96
C LYS A 302 -27.72 -56.17 -34.14
N GLU A 303 -28.82 -55.76 -33.52
CA GLU A 303 -30.13 -56.42 -33.68
C GLU A 303 -30.65 -56.31 -35.12
N MET A 304 -30.53 -55.12 -35.73
CA MET A 304 -30.88 -54.91 -37.13
C MET A 304 -30.05 -55.80 -38.06
N ASP A 305 -28.72 -55.88 -37.86
CA ASP A 305 -27.84 -56.71 -38.67
C ASP A 305 -28.16 -58.22 -38.48
N ARG A 306 -28.52 -58.65 -37.26
CA ARG A 306 -29.00 -60.01 -36.97
C ARG A 306 -30.30 -60.31 -37.72
N LEU A 307 -31.30 -59.43 -37.67
CA LEU A 307 -32.57 -59.59 -38.36
C LEU A 307 -32.38 -59.64 -39.89
N LYS A 308 -31.49 -58.81 -40.44
CA LYS A 308 -31.14 -58.86 -41.87
C LYS A 308 -30.58 -60.23 -42.26
N GLN A 309 -29.65 -60.77 -41.49
CA GLN A 309 -29.10 -62.11 -41.74
C GLN A 309 -30.17 -63.20 -41.67
N GLU A 310 -31.09 -63.13 -40.69
CA GLU A 310 -32.20 -64.07 -40.59
C GLU A 310 -33.13 -64.02 -41.81
N VAL A 311 -33.44 -62.80 -42.30
CA VAL A 311 -34.23 -62.61 -43.52
C VAL A 311 -33.50 -63.15 -44.75
N GLU A 312 -32.21 -62.86 -44.92
CA GLU A 312 -31.41 -63.39 -46.03
C GLU A 312 -31.38 -64.92 -46.04
N LEU A 313 -31.22 -65.55 -44.87
CA LEU A 313 -31.28 -67.00 -44.72
C LEU A 313 -32.66 -67.57 -45.06
N ALA A 314 -33.74 -66.90 -44.63
CA ALA A 314 -35.11 -67.32 -44.94
C ALA A 314 -35.40 -67.26 -46.45
N VAL A 315 -34.96 -66.19 -47.13
CA VAL A 315 -35.09 -66.03 -48.59
C VAL A 315 -34.28 -67.08 -49.34
N GLN A 316 -33.06 -67.39 -48.90
CA GLN A 316 -32.24 -68.47 -49.49
C GLN A 316 -32.90 -69.84 -49.31
N LYS A 317 -33.50 -70.09 -48.15
CA LYS A 317 -34.22 -71.33 -47.87
C LYS A 317 -35.46 -71.47 -48.76
N SER A 318 -36.23 -70.39 -48.96
CA SER A 318 -37.41 -70.41 -49.83
C SER A 318 -37.06 -70.55 -51.31
N SER A 319 -35.92 -70.02 -51.77
CA SER A 319 -35.48 -70.17 -53.17
C SER A 319 -35.03 -71.59 -53.53
N LYS A 320 -34.75 -72.46 -52.54
CA LYS A 320 -34.28 -73.83 -52.75
C LYS A 320 -35.38 -74.89 -52.61
N ALA A 321 -36.55 -74.50 -52.09
CA ALA A 321 -37.73 -75.36 -51.94
C ALA A 321 -38.62 -75.22 -53.18
#